data_AF-A0A7V5V3D0-F1
#
_entry.id   AF-A0A7V5V3D0-F1
#
_cell.length_a   1.000
_cell.length_b   1.000
_cell.length_c   1.000
_cell.angle_alpha   90.00
_cell.angle_beta   90.00
_cell.angle_gamma   90.00
#
_symmetry.space_group_name_H-M   'P 1'
#
loop_
_entity.id
_entity.type
_entity.pdbx_description
1 polymer ?
#
loop_
_entity_poly.entity_id
_entity_poly.type
_entity_poly.pdbx_seq_one_letter_code
_entity_poly.pdbx_strand_id
1 'polypeptide(L)'
;WETFTDKIISLLNDRDEPIVFVLWGSYAQKKGSVIDGQKHKIIRSPHPSPLSAYRGFFGSKPFSQINQFLEQQGQPLINWQL
;
A
#
# COMPACT_ATOMS: atom_id res chain seq x y z
N TRP A 1 -9.76 -0.32 -18.26
CA TRP A 1 -8.87 0.16 -17.19
C TRP A 1 -8.19 -0.96 -16.41
N GLU A 2 -8.87 -2.06 -16.07
CA GLU A 2 -8.28 -3.13 -15.23
C GLU A 2 -7.00 -3.73 -15.81
N THR A 3 -6.98 -4.16 -17.07
CA THR A 3 -5.79 -4.71 -17.74
C THR A 3 -4.59 -3.77 -17.67
N PHE A 4 -4.83 -2.46 -17.80
CA PHE A 4 -3.79 -1.45 -17.72
C PHE A 4 -3.24 -1.36 -16.30
N THR A 5 -4.11 -1.21 -15.28
CA THR A 5 -3.66 -1.09 -13.89
C THR A 5 -3.00 -2.36 -13.37
N ASP A 6 -3.47 -3.53 -13.80
CA ASP A 6 -2.84 -4.82 -13.47
C ASP A 6 -1.43 -4.91 -14.06
N LYS A 7 -1.24 -4.43 -15.30
CA LYS A 7 0.11 -4.38 -15.90
C LYS A 7 1.03 -3.42 -15.14
N ILE A 8 0.54 -2.25 -14.72
CA ILE A 8 1.33 -1.31 -13.91
C ILE A 8 1.73 -1.93 -12.57
N ILE A 9 0.81 -2.61 -11.87
CA ILE A 9 1.12 -3.28 -10.60
C ILE A 9 2.20 -4.35 -10.80
N SER A 10 2.08 -5.17 -11.85
CA SER A 10 3.10 -6.17 -12.20
C SER A 10 4.47 -5.53 -12.45
N LEU A 11 4.54 -4.47 -13.25
CA LEU A 11 5.81 -3.79 -13.53
C LEU A 11 6.44 -3.16 -12.27
N LEU A 12 5.63 -2.64 -11.35
CA LEU A 12 6.13 -2.11 -10.08
C LEU A 12 6.63 -3.23 -9.16
N ASN A 13 5.96 -4.38 -9.15
CA ASN A 13 6.37 -5.56 -8.39
C ASN A 13 7.71 -6.15 -8.87
N ASP A 14 8.01 -5.99 -10.17
CA ASP A 14 9.26 -6.51 -10.72
C ASP A 14 10.47 -5.61 -10.40
N ARG A 15 10.27 -4.36 -9.95
CA ARG A 15 11.36 -3.43 -9.61
C ARG A 15 12.17 -3.90 -8.41
N ASP A 16 13.50 -3.87 -8.52
CA ASP A 16 14.41 -4.28 -7.43
C ASP A 16 14.31 -3.41 -6.18
N GLU A 17 14.03 -2.13 -6.36
CA GLU A 17 13.81 -1.20 -5.26
C GLU A 17 12.49 -1.52 -4.53
N PRO A 18 12.53 -1.74 -3.20
CA PRO A 18 11.32 -1.97 -2.42
C PRO A 18 10.33 -0.81 -2.52
N ILE A 19 9.04 -1.15 -2.56
CA ILE A 19 7.93 -0.19 -2.73
C ILE A 19 6.93 -0.46 -1.62
N VAL A 20 6.25 0.58 -1.14
CA VAL A 20 5.13 0.43 -0.21
C VAL A 20 3.81 0.47 -0.98
N PHE A 21 3.11 -0.66 -1.00
CA PHE A 21 1.76 -0.77 -1.58
C PHE A 21 0.70 -0.62 -0.49
N VAL A 22 -0.18 0.37 -0.64
CA VAL A 22 -1.29 0.62 0.28
C VAL A 22 -2.59 0.17 -0.37
N LEU A 23 -3.19 -0.89 0.17
CA LEU A 23 -4.34 -1.58 -0.42
C LEU A 23 -5.59 -1.38 0.46
N TRP A 24 -6.38 -0.36 0.13
CA TRP A 24 -7.61 -0.02 0.83
C TRP A 24 -8.84 -0.68 0.19
N GLY A 25 -9.48 -1.57 0.95
CA GLY A 25 -10.67 -2.31 0.51
C GLY A 25 -10.36 -3.62 -0.22
N SER A 26 -11.38 -4.47 -0.32
CA SER A 26 -11.25 -5.85 -0.83
C SER A 26 -10.78 -5.93 -2.27
N TYR A 27 -11.25 -5.02 -3.13
CA TYR A 27 -10.86 -4.98 -4.53
C TYR A 27 -9.37 -4.68 -4.71
N ALA A 28 -8.85 -3.66 -4.00
CA ALA A 28 -7.42 -3.33 -4.02
C ALA A 28 -6.57 -4.48 -3.44
N GLN A 29 -7.03 -5.11 -2.36
CA GLN A 29 -6.36 -6.26 -1.76
C GLN A 29 -6.32 -7.47 -2.70
N LYS A 30 -7.40 -7.72 -3.46
CA LYS A 30 -7.47 -8.77 -4.47
C LYS A 30 -6.50 -8.50 -5.63
N LYS A 31 -6.44 -7.27 -6.14
CA LYS A 31 -5.47 -6.91 -7.19
C LYS A 31 -4.03 -7.02 -6.70
N GLY A 32 -3.76 -6.57 -5.48
CA GLY A 32 -2.43 -6.66 -4.88
C GLY A 32 -2.04 -8.03 -4.32
N SER A 33 -2.82 -9.10 -4.57
CA SER A 33 -2.47 -10.44 -4.10
C SER A 33 -1.25 -11.03 -4.83
N VAL A 34 -0.93 -10.49 -6.01
CA VAL A 34 0.24 -10.89 -6.82
C VAL A 34 1.54 -10.21 -6.38
N ILE A 35 1.47 -9.25 -5.45
CA ILE A 35 2.64 -8.49 -5.00
C ILE A 35 3.48 -9.36 -4.07
N ASP A 36 4.78 -9.40 -4.32
CA ASP A 36 5.76 -10.09 -3.49
C ASP A 36 5.96 -9.33 -2.17
N GLY A 37 5.41 -9.88 -1.09
CA GLY A 37 5.52 -9.31 0.26
C GLY A 37 6.88 -9.54 0.94
N GLN A 38 7.78 -10.33 0.35
CA GLN A 38 9.17 -10.43 0.82
C GLN A 38 10.00 -9.26 0.28
N LYS A 39 9.69 -8.80 -0.93
CA LYS A 39 10.38 -7.69 -1.61
C LYS A 39 9.78 -6.33 -1.27
N HIS A 40 8.46 -6.24 -1.18
CA HIS A 40 7.73 -4.99 -0.99
C HIS A 40 6.98 -4.96 0.33
N LYS A 41 6.75 -3.75 0.86
CA LYS A 41 5.89 -3.56 2.03
C LYS A 41 4.44 -3.46 1.56
N ILE A 42 3.57 -4.32 2.08
CA ILE A 42 2.13 -4.27 1.78
C ILE A 42 1.36 -3.86 3.04
N ILE A 43 0.65 -2.74 2.96
CA ILE A 43 -0.24 -2.24 4.01
C ILE A 43 -1.68 -2.47 3.57
N ARG A 44 -2.47 -3.16 4.38
CA ARG A 44 -3.87 -3.49 4.08
C ARG A 44 -4.78 -2.93 5.15
N SER A 45 -5.87 -2.30 4.74
CA SER A 45 -6.98 -1.95 5.63
C SER A 45 -8.29 -1.85 4.83
N PRO A 46 -9.46 -1.80 5.50
CA PRO A 46 -10.72 -1.46 4.85
C PRO A 46 -10.64 -0.13 4.10
N HIS A 47 -11.58 0.09 3.17
CA HIS A 47 -11.62 1.33 2.41
C HIS A 47 -11.98 2.52 3.31
N PRO A 48 -11.43 3.74 3.09
CA PRO A 48 -11.76 4.96 3.85
C PRO A 48 -13.21 5.43 3.71
N SER A 49 -14.00 4.83 2.82
CA SER A 49 -15.42 5.18 2.65
C SER A 49 -16.18 5.03 3.98
N PRO A 50 -17.15 5.92 4.29
CA PRO A 50 -17.97 5.84 5.50
C PRO A 50 -18.61 4.45 5.71
N LEU A 51 -18.91 3.73 4.62
CA LEU A 51 -19.51 2.39 4.66
C LEU A 51 -18.60 1.31 5.29
N SER A 52 -17.28 1.54 5.32
CA SER A 52 -16.29 0.54 5.78
C SER A 52 -15.25 1.09 6.73
N ALA A 53 -15.12 2.41 6.90
CA ALA A 53 -14.00 3.01 7.61
C ALA A 53 -13.90 2.56 9.07
N TYR A 54 -15.05 2.45 9.75
CA TYR A 54 -15.14 2.00 11.15
C TYR A 54 -14.76 0.52 11.34
N ARG A 55 -14.69 -0.27 10.26
CA ARG A 55 -14.32 -1.70 10.32
C ARG A 55 -12.81 -1.93 10.40
N GLY A 56 -12.02 -0.86 10.54
CA GLY A 56 -10.56 -0.94 10.72
C GLY A 56 -9.74 -0.03 9.82
N PHE A 57 -10.34 0.88 9.04
CA PHE A 57 -9.56 1.95 8.41
C PHE A 57 -9.09 2.95 9.46
N PHE A 58 -10.01 3.42 10.32
CA PHE A 58 -9.63 4.24 11.47
C PHE A 58 -8.75 3.43 12.42
N GLY A 59 -7.63 4.02 12.83
CA GLY A 59 -6.61 3.32 13.61
C GLY A 59 -5.63 2.48 12.79
N SER A 60 -5.80 2.32 11.47
CA SER A 60 -4.85 1.57 10.64
C SER A 60 -3.49 2.26 10.46
N LYS A 61 -3.39 3.57 10.72
CA LYS A 61 -2.15 4.35 10.71
C LYS A 61 -1.22 4.09 9.49
N PRO A 62 -1.74 4.12 8.23
CA PRO A 62 -0.96 3.74 7.06
C PRO A 62 0.23 4.69 6.84
N PHE A 63 0.06 6.00 7.05
CA PHE A 63 1.10 7.01 6.82
C PHE A 63 2.33 6.84 7.72
N SER A 64 2.13 6.58 9.01
CA SER A 64 3.25 6.33 9.93
C SER A 64 3.92 4.99 9.65
N GLN A 65 3.16 3.96 9.22
CA GLN A 65 3.75 2.69 8.79
C GLN A 65 4.62 2.84 7.54
N ILE A 66 4.21 3.69 6.58
CA ILE A 66 5.02 4.03 5.40
C ILE A 66 6.33 4.67 5.84
N ASN A 67 6.26 5.72 6.66
CA ASN A 67 7.47 6.42 7.11
C ASN A 67 8.38 5.52 7.95
N GLN A 68 7.82 4.65 8.80
CA GLN A 68 8.61 3.66 9.54
C GLN A 68 9.35 2.70 8.60
N PHE A 69 8.70 2.26 7.51
CA PHE A 69 9.38 1.44 6.52
C PHE A 69 10.49 2.21 5.79
N LEU A 70 10.23 3.45 5.38
CA LEU A 70 11.24 4.29 4.73
C LEU A 70 12.44 4.54 5.64
N GLU A 71 12.21 4.84 6.92
CA GLU A 71 13.26 5.00 7.93
C GLU A 71 14.13 3.74 8.05
N GLN A 72 13.52 2.56 8.12
CA GLN A 72 14.23 1.28 8.17
C GLN A 72 15.07 0.99 6.92
N GLN A 73 14.70 1.56 5.78
CA GLN A 73 15.44 1.47 4.52
C GLN A 73 16.44 2.64 4.34
N GLY A 74 16.59 3.54 5.32
CA GLY A 74 17.44 4.72 5.22
C GLY A 74 16.96 5.76 4.19
N GLN A 75 15.67 5.72 3.83
CA GLN A 75 15.06 6.58 2.85
C GLN A 75 14.47 7.85 3.50
N PRO A 76 14.39 8.98 2.76
CA PRO A 76 13.73 10.17 3.24
C PRO A 76 12.26 9.91 3.61
N LEU A 77 11.82 10.46 4.73
CA LEU A 77 10.44 10.36 5.16
C LEU A 77 9.54 11.25 4.31
N ILE A 78 8.30 10.81 4.10
CA ILE A 78 7.30 11.62 3.40
C ILE A 78 6.69 12.61 4.41
N ASN A 79 6.69 13.90 4.04
CA ASN A 79 5.89 14.90 4.74
C ASN A 79 4.44 14.81 4.25
N TRP A 80 3.56 14.35 5.14
CA TRP A 80 2.13 14.16 4.84
C TRP A 80 1.26 15.37 5.16
N GLN A 81 1.84 16.44 5.71
CA GLN A 81 1.10 17.67 5.98
C GLN A 81 0.68 18.31 4.65
N LEU A 82 -0.61 18.67 4.55
CA LEU A 82 -1.22 19.33 3.40
C LEU A 82 -1.35 20.84 3.65
#